data_AF-A0A2H0QVW6-F1
#
_entry.id   AF-A0A2H0QVW6-F1
#
_cell.length_a   1.000
_cell.length_b   1.000
_cell.length_c   1.000
_cell.angle_alpha   90.00
_cell.angle_beta   90.00
_cell.angle_gamma   90.00
#
_symmetry.space_group_name_H-M   'P 1'
#
loop_
_entity.id
_entity.type
_entity.pdbx_description
1 polymer ?
#
loop_
_entity_poly.entity_id
_entity_poly.type
_entity_poly.pdbx_seq_one_letter_code
_entity_poly.pdbx_strand_id
1 'polypeptide(L)'
;MFFTLPLSAATISAIGGSTWSNTPPALGPSWDGNPPGTAVDILSGQVDEYLLSGGVPGMFSFSAGTYNVTLLTEVAGYAGSNQLGWAPLSNLATFNPIFDGPDSPIMKQTIAPLEGWAFVINTGGGDVFSSSSIDRFLAMRSAGSTNGWSVGVEDLRSPTDYDFNDQIISVEAVPEPTTSLLMGTALIGLALLRKRYTKR
;
A
#
# COMPACT_ATOMS: atom_id res chain seq x y z
N MET A 1 31.35 -16.12 9.01
CA MET A 1 30.45 -15.05 9.51
C MET A 1 29.50 -14.75 8.36
N PHE A 2 28.28 -15.31 8.39
CA PHE A 2 27.29 -15.07 7.34
C PHE A 2 26.38 -13.93 7.80
N PHE A 3 26.33 -12.85 7.02
CA PHE A 3 25.35 -11.79 7.21
C PHE A 3 24.03 -12.28 6.62
N THR A 4 23.05 -12.56 7.48
CA THR A 4 21.66 -12.72 7.07
C THR A 4 21.17 -11.31 6.71
N LEU A 5 21.06 -11.01 5.40
CA LEU A 5 20.33 -9.82 5.00
C LEU A 5 18.85 -10.08 5.31
N PRO A 6 18.17 -9.23 6.10
CA PRO A 6 16.76 -9.41 6.37
C PRO A 6 16.00 -9.38 5.03
N LEU A 7 14.99 -10.24 4.88
CA LEU A 7 13.96 -10.03 3.87
C LEU A 7 13.45 -8.60 4.05
N SER A 8 13.57 -7.75 3.04
CA SER A 8 12.95 -6.42 3.08
C SER A 8 11.44 -6.63 3.03
N ALA A 9 10.81 -6.59 4.21
CA ALA A 9 9.36 -6.46 4.29
C ALA A 9 8.95 -5.15 3.58
N ALA A 10 7.73 -5.11 3.04
CA ALA A 10 7.10 -3.87 2.59
C ALA A 10 7.17 -2.86 3.75
N THR A 11 8.14 -1.96 3.72
CA THR A 11 8.32 -1.01 4.81
C THR A 11 7.59 0.25 4.39
N ILE A 12 6.41 0.43 4.97
CA ILE A 12 5.75 1.73 4.91
C ILE A 12 6.41 2.62 5.95
N SER A 13 6.72 3.86 5.58
CA SER A 13 7.34 4.82 6.47
C SER A 13 6.40 5.97 6.73
N ALA A 14 6.18 6.26 8.01
CA ALA A 14 5.51 7.46 8.44
C ALA A 14 6.33 8.69 8.02
N ILE A 15 5.69 9.64 7.35
CA ILE A 15 6.32 10.92 6.98
C ILE A 15 5.79 12.00 7.92
N GLY A 16 6.64 12.97 8.27
CA GLY A 16 6.20 14.22 8.90
C GLY A 16 5.74 14.12 10.36
N GLY A 17 6.25 13.14 11.13
CA GLY A 17 5.89 12.96 12.55
C GLY A 17 4.60 12.17 12.79
N SER A 18 4.05 11.54 11.75
CA SER A 18 2.92 10.62 11.87
C SER A 18 3.29 9.42 12.76
N THR A 19 2.33 8.94 13.55
CA THR A 19 2.47 7.78 14.43
C THR A 19 1.40 6.76 14.11
N TRP A 20 1.75 5.50 14.30
CA TRP A 20 0.78 4.44 14.25
C TRP A 20 -0.20 4.49 15.42
N SER A 21 -1.47 4.19 15.13
CA SER A 21 -2.57 4.20 16.07
C SER A 21 -3.46 2.98 15.85
N ASN A 22 -3.87 2.33 16.94
CA ASN A 22 -4.87 1.26 16.87
C ASN A 22 -6.30 1.81 17.01
N THR A 23 -6.44 3.13 17.13
CA THR A 23 -7.73 3.82 17.13
C THR A 23 -7.97 4.39 15.73
N PRO A 24 -9.07 4.02 15.04
CA PRO A 24 -9.40 4.60 13.75
C PRO A 24 -9.62 6.12 13.88
N PRO A 25 -9.34 6.90 12.82
CA PRO A 25 -9.71 8.31 12.79
C PRO A 25 -11.23 8.46 12.93
N ALA A 26 -11.68 9.62 13.43
CA ALA A 26 -13.11 9.94 13.42
C ALA A 26 -13.54 10.14 11.96
N LEU A 27 -14.20 9.14 11.38
CA LEU A 27 -14.71 9.19 10.01
C LEU A 27 -16.01 10.00 9.94
N GLY A 28 -16.23 10.69 8.83
CA GLY A 28 -17.49 11.37 8.54
C GLY A 28 -18.65 10.40 8.36
N PRO A 29 -19.90 10.90 8.32
CA PRO A 29 -21.06 10.10 7.95
C PRO A 29 -20.90 9.61 6.51
N SER A 30 -21.10 8.32 6.25
CA SER A 30 -21.01 7.80 4.89
C SER A 30 -22.20 8.29 4.06
N TRP A 31 -21.95 8.60 2.79
CA TRP A 31 -22.97 9.16 1.90
C TRP A 31 -24.08 8.14 1.53
N ASP A 32 -23.84 6.84 1.72
CA ASP A 32 -24.81 5.76 1.48
C ASP A 32 -25.92 5.65 2.56
N GLY A 33 -25.92 6.54 3.56
CA GLY A 33 -26.90 6.54 4.65
C GLY A 33 -26.57 5.56 5.77
N ASN A 34 -25.39 4.92 5.74
CA ASN A 34 -24.86 4.24 6.91
C ASN A 34 -24.35 5.28 7.94
N PRO A 35 -24.48 4.97 9.25
CA PRO A 35 -24.02 5.88 10.29
C PRO A 35 -22.49 6.13 10.18
N PRO A 36 -22.01 7.35 10.51
CA PRO A 36 -20.59 7.65 10.68
C PRO A 36 -19.98 6.63 11.64
N GLY A 37 -19.16 5.73 11.13
CA GLY A 37 -18.57 4.67 11.93
C GLY A 37 -18.54 3.29 11.27
N THR A 38 -19.26 3.08 10.17
CA THR A 38 -18.96 1.96 9.29
C THR A 38 -18.12 2.48 8.14
N ALA A 39 -16.82 2.73 8.41
CA ALA A 39 -15.83 2.40 7.38
C ALA A 39 -16.28 1.05 6.86
N VAL A 40 -16.56 0.94 5.56
CA VAL A 40 -17.11 -0.27 4.98
C VAL A 40 -16.39 -1.44 5.64
N ASP A 41 -17.16 -2.37 6.23
CA ASP A 41 -16.69 -3.61 6.87
C ASP A 41 -16.08 -4.53 5.80
N ILE A 42 -15.11 -4.01 5.05
CA ILE A 42 -14.35 -4.67 3.98
C ILE A 42 -13.36 -5.64 4.60
N LEU A 43 -13.13 -5.49 5.90
CA LEU A 43 -12.41 -6.42 6.73
C LEU A 43 -13.21 -6.65 8.01
N SER A 44 -14.12 -7.62 7.97
CA SER A 44 -14.55 -8.34 9.18
C SER A 44 -13.39 -9.04 9.93
N GLY A 45 -12.14 -8.85 9.46
CA GLY A 45 -10.90 -9.15 10.15
C GLY A 45 -10.28 -7.90 10.75
N GLN A 46 -9.80 -8.02 12.00
CA GLN A 46 -9.18 -6.95 12.76
C GLN A 46 -8.18 -6.13 11.93
N VAL A 47 -8.43 -4.83 11.81
CA VAL A 47 -7.43 -3.87 11.38
C VAL A 47 -6.53 -3.62 12.59
N ASP A 48 -5.25 -3.95 12.47
CA ASP A 48 -4.32 -3.90 13.61
C ASP A 48 -3.75 -2.50 13.84
N GLU A 49 -3.61 -1.67 12.80
CA GLU A 49 -2.86 -0.41 12.87
C GLU A 49 -3.22 0.59 11.74
N TYR A 50 -3.47 1.85 12.10
CA TYR A 50 -3.69 3.02 11.22
C TYR A 50 -2.52 3.99 11.32
N LEU A 51 -2.14 4.63 10.21
CA LEU A 51 -1.17 5.71 10.27
C LEU A 51 -1.87 7.07 10.43
N LEU A 52 -1.66 7.74 11.57
CA LEU A 52 -2.29 9.03 11.88
C LEU A 52 -1.25 10.09 12.25
N SER A 53 -1.56 11.37 11.99
CA SER A 53 -0.85 12.53 12.52
C SER A 53 -1.85 13.43 13.22
N GLY A 54 -1.84 13.48 14.56
CA GLY A 54 -2.76 14.35 15.32
C GLY A 54 -4.26 14.04 15.14
N GLY A 55 -4.61 12.81 14.77
CA GLY A 55 -6.00 12.38 14.54
C GLY A 55 -6.50 12.49 13.11
N VAL A 56 -5.68 12.99 12.18
CA VAL A 56 -5.92 12.94 10.72
C VAL A 56 -5.04 11.88 10.06
N PRO A 57 -5.38 11.39 8.85
CA PRO A 57 -4.53 10.45 8.13
C PRO A 57 -3.09 10.99 7.97
N GLY A 58 -2.13 10.16 8.37
CA GLY A 58 -0.72 10.49 8.29
C GLY A 58 -0.18 10.33 6.87
N MET A 59 0.82 11.13 6.52
CA MET A 59 1.54 10.95 5.26
C MET A 59 2.38 9.68 5.29
N PHE A 60 2.38 8.92 4.20
CA PHE A 60 3.16 7.69 4.09
C PHE A 60 3.81 7.50 2.72
N SER A 61 4.87 6.68 2.73
CA SER A 61 5.54 6.17 1.55
C SER A 61 5.92 4.71 1.70
N PHE A 62 6.23 4.09 0.57
CA PHE A 62 6.77 2.74 0.48
C PHE A 62 8.25 2.79 0.08
N SER A 63 9.02 1.78 0.50
CA SER A 63 10.39 1.59 0.03
C SER A 63 10.45 1.17 -1.44
N ALA A 64 11.64 1.24 -2.05
CA ALA A 64 11.91 0.57 -3.32
C ALA A 64 11.57 -0.94 -3.23
N GLY A 65 11.23 -1.56 -4.35
CA GLY A 65 10.92 -2.99 -4.40
C GLY A 65 9.91 -3.36 -5.48
N THR A 66 9.56 -4.64 -5.55
CA THR A 66 8.47 -5.12 -6.42
C THR A 66 7.19 -5.28 -5.59
N TYR A 67 6.09 -4.75 -6.09
CA TYR A 67 4.81 -4.77 -5.40
C TYR A 67 3.71 -5.28 -6.32
N ASN A 68 2.83 -6.09 -5.75
CA ASN A 68 1.55 -6.43 -6.32
C ASN A 68 0.52 -5.43 -5.78
N VAL A 69 -0.07 -4.65 -6.67
CA VAL A 69 -1.12 -3.68 -6.36
C VAL A 69 -2.43 -4.22 -6.94
N THR A 70 -3.47 -4.31 -6.12
CA THR A 70 -4.78 -4.83 -6.54
C THR A 70 -5.85 -3.80 -6.20
N LEU A 71 -6.64 -3.40 -7.19
CA LEU A 71 -7.85 -2.60 -6.96
C LEU A 71 -8.91 -3.52 -6.36
N LEU A 72 -9.32 -3.30 -5.12
CA LEU A 72 -10.33 -4.13 -4.45
C LEU A 72 -11.74 -3.61 -4.68
N THR A 73 -11.91 -2.29 -4.60
CA THR A 73 -13.18 -1.61 -4.88
C THR A 73 -12.92 -0.28 -5.54
N GLU A 74 -13.90 0.14 -6.33
CA GLU A 74 -14.05 1.50 -6.81
C GLU A 74 -15.53 1.85 -6.74
N VAL A 75 -15.88 2.85 -5.94
CA VAL A 75 -17.26 3.30 -5.75
C VAL A 75 -17.54 4.40 -6.78
N ALA A 76 -18.67 4.24 -7.48
CA ALA A 76 -18.92 4.71 -8.84
C ALA A 76 -19.01 6.24 -9.09
N GLY A 77 -18.66 7.10 -8.12
CA GLY A 77 -18.77 8.56 -8.25
C GLY A 77 -17.85 9.16 -9.31
N TYR A 78 -16.59 8.72 -9.35
CA TYR A 78 -15.56 9.21 -10.27
C TYR A 78 -14.78 8.11 -10.99
N ALA A 79 -15.34 6.88 -11.00
CA ALA A 79 -14.78 5.77 -11.75
C ALA A 79 -14.54 6.10 -13.23
N GLY A 80 -15.25 7.06 -13.84
CA GLY A 80 -14.95 7.46 -15.23
C GLY A 80 -13.64 8.22 -15.42
N SER A 81 -13.00 8.71 -14.36
CA SER A 81 -12.05 9.82 -14.44
C SER A 81 -10.83 9.75 -13.53
N ASN A 82 -10.88 8.96 -12.45
CA ASN A 82 -9.75 8.85 -11.54
C ASN A 82 -8.67 7.95 -12.12
N GLN A 83 -7.41 8.32 -11.98
CA GLN A 83 -6.29 7.45 -12.28
C GLN A 83 -5.46 7.29 -11.02
N LEU A 84 -5.33 6.05 -10.56
CA LEU A 84 -4.40 5.73 -9.49
C LEU A 84 -3.05 5.41 -10.11
N GLY A 85 -2.00 6.01 -9.57
CA GLY A 85 -0.63 5.77 -9.95
C GLY A 85 0.33 5.84 -8.77
N TRP A 86 1.61 5.87 -9.10
CA TRP A 86 2.68 6.10 -8.14
C TRP A 86 3.68 7.13 -8.65
N ALA A 87 4.33 7.80 -7.72
CA ALA A 87 5.42 8.72 -8.00
C ALA A 87 6.65 8.41 -7.13
N PRO A 88 7.87 8.56 -7.66
CA PRO A 88 9.08 8.54 -6.85
C PRO A 88 9.07 9.71 -5.85
N LEU A 89 9.57 9.47 -4.63
CA LEU A 89 9.70 10.53 -3.62
C LEU A 89 10.67 11.64 -4.03
N SER A 90 11.60 11.35 -4.95
CA SER A 90 12.51 12.34 -5.51
C SER A 90 11.81 13.34 -6.45
N ASN A 91 10.66 12.97 -7.04
CA ASN A 91 9.90 13.80 -7.96
C ASN A 91 8.41 13.40 -8.02
N LEU A 92 7.62 13.99 -7.12
CA LEU A 92 6.17 13.77 -7.02
C LEU A 92 5.36 14.27 -8.22
N ALA A 93 5.97 15.02 -9.15
CA ALA A 93 5.31 15.40 -10.40
C ALA A 93 5.33 14.27 -11.45
N THR A 94 6.11 13.21 -11.23
CA THR A 94 6.13 12.05 -12.13
C THR A 94 4.94 11.14 -11.81
N PHE A 95 4.01 10.99 -12.74
CA PHE A 95 2.87 10.08 -12.59
C PHE A 95 3.10 8.79 -13.39
N ASN A 96 3.16 7.66 -12.67
CA ASN A 96 3.21 6.34 -13.28
C ASN A 96 1.87 5.63 -13.03
N PRO A 97 0.98 5.52 -14.02
CA PRO A 97 -0.35 4.95 -13.83
C PRO A 97 -0.26 3.47 -13.43
N ILE A 98 -1.17 3.06 -12.55
CA ILE A 98 -1.41 1.68 -12.13
C ILE A 98 -2.80 1.24 -12.61
N PHE A 99 -3.82 2.01 -12.26
CA PHE A 99 -5.20 1.79 -12.68
C PHE A 99 -5.76 3.06 -13.30
N ASP A 100 -6.50 2.89 -14.39
CA ASP A 100 -7.33 3.93 -14.98
C ASP A 100 -8.76 3.76 -14.47
N GLY A 101 -9.52 4.84 -14.36
CA GLY A 101 -10.87 4.80 -13.80
C GLY A 101 -11.81 3.73 -14.40
N PRO A 102 -11.84 3.45 -15.71
CA PRO A 102 -12.70 2.40 -16.23
C PRO A 102 -12.24 0.96 -15.85
N ASP A 103 -11.13 0.80 -15.14
CA ASP A 103 -10.64 -0.51 -14.70
C ASP A 103 -11.61 -1.14 -13.70
N SER A 104 -11.81 -2.45 -13.83
CA SER A 104 -12.73 -3.17 -12.96
C SER A 104 -12.08 -3.55 -11.63
N PRO A 105 -12.87 -3.64 -10.54
CA PRO A 105 -12.42 -4.23 -9.29
C PRO A 105 -11.79 -5.60 -9.50
N ILE A 106 -10.86 -5.96 -8.62
CA ILE A 106 -10.04 -7.18 -8.60
C ILE A 106 -8.91 -7.16 -9.65
N MET A 107 -8.74 -6.07 -10.40
CA MET A 107 -7.58 -5.91 -11.28
C MET A 107 -6.29 -5.84 -10.46
N LYS A 108 -5.27 -6.57 -10.93
CA LYS A 108 -3.95 -6.66 -10.30
C LYS A 108 -2.86 -6.21 -11.26
N GLN A 109 -1.98 -5.35 -10.77
CA GLN A 109 -0.80 -4.86 -11.47
C GLN A 109 0.45 -5.11 -10.64
N THR A 110 1.58 -5.35 -11.30
CA THR A 110 2.88 -5.46 -10.65
C THR A 110 3.72 -4.24 -11.01
N ILE A 111 4.19 -3.52 -9.99
CA ILE A 111 5.09 -2.37 -10.14
C ILE A 111 6.46 -2.69 -9.52
N ALA A 112 7.51 -2.03 -10.01
CA ALA A 112 8.86 -2.19 -9.48
C ALA A 112 9.61 -0.84 -9.30
N PRO A 113 9.20 0.03 -8.36
CA PRO A 113 9.91 1.27 -8.07
C PRO A 113 11.35 1.02 -7.63
N LEU A 114 12.28 1.79 -8.21
CA LEU A 114 13.72 1.70 -7.93
C LEU A 114 14.17 2.50 -6.70
N GLU A 115 13.30 3.35 -6.18
CA GLU A 115 13.51 4.16 -4.99
C GLU A 115 12.22 4.22 -4.16
N GLY A 116 12.24 4.95 -3.04
CA GLY A 116 11.03 5.18 -2.25
C GLY A 116 9.96 5.91 -3.07
N TRP A 117 8.70 5.54 -2.86
CA TRP A 117 7.58 6.02 -3.67
C TRP A 117 6.32 6.28 -2.84
N ALA A 118 5.40 7.05 -3.41
CA ALA A 118 4.10 7.40 -2.84
C ALA A 118 2.98 7.10 -3.84
N PHE A 119 1.78 6.82 -3.34
CA PHE A 119 0.61 6.78 -4.21
C PHE A 119 0.27 8.18 -4.68
N VAL A 120 -0.23 8.25 -5.91
CA VAL A 120 -0.74 9.48 -6.50
C VAL A 120 -2.08 9.18 -7.14
N ILE A 121 -3.08 10.02 -6.91
CA ILE A 121 -4.35 10.00 -7.63
C ILE A 121 -4.46 11.25 -8.49
N ASN A 122 -4.71 11.05 -9.79
CA ASN A 122 -5.08 12.10 -10.71
C ASN A 122 -6.58 12.03 -10.91
N THR A 123 -7.30 13.02 -10.40
CA THR A 123 -8.74 13.14 -10.64
C THR A 123 -8.91 13.80 -12.01
N GLY A 124 -9.85 13.35 -12.85
CA GLY A 124 -10.02 13.87 -14.21
C GLY A 124 -10.29 15.39 -14.33
N GLY A 125 -10.38 16.12 -13.22
CA GLY A 125 -10.30 17.57 -13.14
C GLY A 125 -8.89 18.17 -13.20
N GLY A 126 -7.84 17.35 -13.32
CA GLY A 126 -6.44 17.77 -13.38
C GLY A 126 -5.79 17.99 -12.01
N ASP A 127 -6.48 17.64 -10.92
CA ASP A 127 -5.93 17.70 -9.58
C ASP A 127 -5.17 16.40 -9.28
N VAL A 128 -3.93 16.56 -8.80
CA VAL A 128 -3.02 15.48 -8.45
C VAL A 128 -2.79 15.50 -6.94
N PHE A 129 -3.17 14.42 -6.24
CA PHE A 129 -2.95 14.26 -4.81
C PHE A 129 -1.97 13.12 -4.55
N SER A 130 -1.17 13.23 -3.48
CA SER A 130 -0.17 12.23 -3.11
C SER A 130 -0.43 11.69 -1.71
N SER A 131 -0.06 10.43 -1.44
CA SER A 131 0.00 9.90 -0.06
C SER A 131 1.05 10.61 0.81
N SER A 132 1.90 11.44 0.18
CA SER A 132 2.77 12.41 0.84
C SER A 132 2.13 13.81 0.98
N SER A 133 0.81 13.91 0.85
CA SER A 133 0.02 15.07 1.25
C SER A 133 -1.05 14.59 2.23
N ILE A 134 -1.36 15.45 3.19
CA ILE A 134 -2.40 15.20 4.18
C ILE A 134 -3.76 15.13 3.46
N ASP A 135 -4.64 14.23 3.90
CA ASP A 135 -6.11 14.23 3.69
C ASP A 135 -6.72 13.38 2.55
N ARG A 136 -5.94 12.63 1.77
CA ARG A 136 -6.50 11.87 0.61
C ARG A 136 -6.28 10.37 0.61
N PHE A 137 -5.42 9.88 1.50
CA PHE A 137 -5.07 8.49 1.59
C PHE A 137 -5.09 8.04 3.04
N LEU A 138 -5.61 6.84 3.26
CA LEU A 138 -5.55 6.16 4.55
C LEU A 138 -4.92 4.79 4.35
N ALA A 139 -3.75 4.57 4.95
CA ALA A 139 -3.10 3.26 4.96
C ALA A 139 -3.42 2.50 6.24
N MET A 140 -3.72 1.22 6.08
CA MET A 140 -3.93 0.26 7.16
C MET A 140 -3.22 -1.05 6.84
N ARG A 141 -2.76 -1.76 7.86
CA ARG A 141 -2.15 -3.08 7.64
C ARG A 141 -3.23 -4.10 7.28
N SER A 142 -2.99 -4.90 6.24
CA SER A 142 -3.94 -5.96 5.86
C SER A 142 -3.92 -7.07 6.91
N ALA A 143 -5.09 -7.46 7.39
CA ALA A 143 -5.25 -8.50 8.42
C ALA A 143 -4.52 -9.79 8.04
N GLY A 144 -3.69 -10.31 8.94
CA GLY A 144 -2.94 -11.55 8.74
C GLY A 144 -1.78 -11.47 7.74
N SER A 145 -1.49 -10.30 7.17
CA SER A 145 -0.34 -10.12 6.28
C SER A 145 0.83 -9.43 6.98
N THR A 146 2.02 -10.02 6.87
CA THR A 146 3.24 -9.37 7.36
C THR A 146 3.72 -8.25 6.44
N ASN A 147 3.36 -8.31 5.15
CA ASN A 147 3.88 -7.45 4.07
C ASN A 147 2.78 -6.80 3.23
N GLY A 148 1.53 -6.84 3.71
CA GLY A 148 0.34 -6.39 3.00
C GLY A 148 -0.25 -5.13 3.64
N TRP A 149 -0.63 -4.18 2.79
CA TRP A 149 -1.27 -2.93 3.17
C TRP A 149 -2.58 -2.78 2.39
N SER A 150 -3.61 -2.30 3.07
CA SER A 150 -4.82 -1.80 2.44
C SER A 150 -4.79 -0.28 2.47
N VAL A 151 -5.12 0.35 1.36
CA VAL A 151 -5.11 1.81 1.21
C VAL A 151 -6.48 2.24 0.74
N GLY A 152 -7.16 3.04 1.57
CA GLY A 152 -8.36 3.77 1.19
C GLY A 152 -7.99 5.13 0.58
N VAL A 153 -8.77 5.56 -0.40
CA VAL A 153 -8.58 6.81 -1.13
C VAL A 153 -9.83 7.65 -1.03
N GLU A 154 -9.65 8.95 -0.89
CA GLU A 154 -10.67 9.99 -0.96
C GLU A 154 -10.41 10.81 -2.23
N ASP A 155 -11.37 10.87 -3.15
CA ASP A 155 -11.21 11.56 -4.43
C ASP A 155 -11.79 12.99 -4.47
N LEU A 156 -12.67 13.34 -3.52
CA LEU A 156 -13.33 14.64 -3.48
C LEU A 156 -12.40 15.73 -2.96
N ARG A 157 -12.32 16.83 -3.71
CA ARG A 157 -11.51 18.00 -3.33
C ARG A 157 -12.17 18.85 -2.24
N SER A 158 -13.45 19.16 -2.40
CA SER A 158 -14.24 19.96 -1.46
C SER A 158 -15.71 20.07 -1.91
N PRO A 159 -16.69 19.90 -1.01
CA PRO A 159 -16.53 19.30 0.32
C PRO A 159 -16.06 17.85 0.19
N THR A 160 -15.32 17.38 1.20
CA THR A 160 -14.83 16.00 1.31
C THR A 160 -15.48 15.41 2.55
N ASP A 161 -15.96 14.17 2.47
CA ASP A 161 -16.65 13.48 3.56
C ASP A 161 -15.72 12.55 4.34
N TYR A 162 -14.49 12.34 3.84
CA TYR A 162 -13.41 11.64 4.52
C TYR A 162 -13.80 10.20 4.88
N ASP A 163 -14.53 9.54 3.98
CA ASP A 163 -14.93 8.16 4.19
C ASP A 163 -13.90 7.16 3.65
N PHE A 164 -12.98 7.62 2.80
CA PHE A 164 -11.87 6.87 2.19
C PHE A 164 -12.29 5.55 1.54
N ASN A 165 -13.54 5.46 1.09
CA ASN A 165 -14.09 4.26 0.46
C ASN A 165 -14.27 4.40 -1.05
N ASP A 166 -13.96 5.58 -1.63
CA ASP A 166 -14.04 5.84 -3.07
C ASP A 166 -13.22 4.83 -3.87
N GLN A 167 -11.99 4.56 -3.42
CA GLN A 167 -11.17 3.49 -3.95
C GLN A 167 -10.42 2.77 -2.83
N ILE A 168 -10.35 1.43 -2.93
CA ILE A 168 -9.59 0.62 -1.97
C ILE A 168 -8.62 -0.27 -2.71
N ILE A 169 -7.38 -0.21 -2.26
CA ILE A 169 -6.24 -0.83 -2.91
C ILE A 169 -5.56 -1.77 -1.93
N SER A 170 -5.22 -2.98 -2.37
CA SER A 170 -4.32 -3.87 -1.66
C SER A 170 -2.92 -3.77 -2.26
N VAL A 171 -1.92 -3.67 -1.40
CA VAL A 171 -0.49 -3.60 -1.78
C VAL A 171 0.25 -4.71 -1.05
N GLU A 172 0.95 -5.55 -1.78
CA GLU A 172 1.73 -6.64 -1.21
C GLU A 172 3.14 -6.63 -1.82
N ALA A 173 4.18 -6.53 -0.98
CA ALA A 173 5.55 -6.67 -1.49
C ALA A 173 5.81 -8.09 -1.97
N VAL A 174 6.37 -8.20 -3.16
CA VAL A 174 6.84 -9.46 -3.75
C VAL A 174 8.25 -9.71 -3.25
N PRO A 175 8.52 -10.85 -2.57
CA PRO A 175 9.87 -11.20 -2.15
C PRO A 175 10.84 -11.22 -3.33
N GLU A 176 12.03 -10.64 -3.16
CA GLU A 176 13.03 -10.63 -4.21
C GLU A 176 13.39 -12.06 -4.65
N PRO A 177 13.43 -12.36 -5.96
CA PRO A 177 13.74 -13.72 -6.45
C PRO A 177 15.12 -14.21 -6.00
N THR A 178 16.06 -13.29 -5.80
CA THR A 178 17.46 -13.55 -5.52
C THR A 178 17.68 -14.20 -4.15
N THR A 179 16.88 -13.83 -3.14
CA THR A 179 16.98 -14.41 -1.79
C THR A 179 16.56 -15.87 -1.79
N SER A 180 15.52 -16.20 -2.55
CA SER A 180 15.04 -17.58 -2.72
C SER A 180 16.07 -18.44 -3.45
N LEU A 181 16.67 -17.91 -4.52
CA LEU A 181 17.72 -18.58 -5.27
C LEU A 181 19.00 -18.75 -4.44
N LEU A 182 19.41 -17.71 -3.71
CA LEU A 182 20.59 -17.74 -2.85
C LEU A 182 20.40 -18.75 -1.72
N MET A 183 19.23 -18.79 -1.08
CA MET A 183 18.93 -19.76 -0.04
C MET A 183 18.91 -21.19 -0.60
N GLY A 184 18.27 -21.40 -1.76
CA GLY A 184 18.26 -22.69 -2.43
C GLY A 184 19.66 -23.18 -2.81
N THR A 185 20.48 -22.31 -3.39
CA THR A 185 21.86 -22.64 -3.78
C THR A 185 22.77 -22.85 -2.57
N ALA A 186 22.60 -22.08 -1.49
CA ALA A 186 23.34 -22.26 -0.24
C ALA A 186 23.03 -23.62 0.42
N LEU A 187 21.76 -24.03 0.44
CA LEU A 187 21.33 -25.32 0.98
C LEU A 187 21.89 -26.50 0.17
N ILE A 188 21.86 -26.41 -1.17
CA ILE A 188 22.47 -27.41 -2.05
C ILE A 188 23.98 -27.49 -1.80
N GLY A 189 24.66 -26.34 -1.69
CA GLY A 189 26.09 -26.28 -1.36
C GLY A 189 26.41 -26.98 -0.03
N LEU A 190 25.62 -26.72 1.02
CA LEU A 190 25.80 -27.33 2.33
C LEU A 190 25.56 -28.85 2.31
N ALA A 191 24.54 -29.33 1.59
CA ALA A 191 24.25 -30.76 1.44
C ALA A 191 25.40 -31.51 0.73
N LEU A 192 26.00 -30.90 -0.30
CA LEU A 192 27.15 -31.45 -1.00
C LEU A 192 28.40 -31.50 -0.10
N LEU A 193 28.62 -30.49 0.74
CA LEU A 193 29.71 -30.49 1.72
C LEU A 193 29.53 -31.60 2.76
N ARG A 194 28.31 -31.80 3.30
CA ARG A 194 28.01 -32.88 4.25
C ARG A 194 28.30 -34.26 3.68
N LYS A 195 27.92 -34.52 2.42
CA LYS A 195 28.17 -35.80 1.74
C LYS A 195 29.66 -36.15 1.63
N ARG A 196 30.54 -35.14 1.55
CA ARG A 196 32.00 -35.35 1.56
C ARG A 196 32.55 -35.70 2.93
N TYR A 197 31.97 -35.14 4.00
CA TYR A 197 32.41 -35.40 5.38
C TYR A 197 32.05 -36.81 5.86
N THR A 198 30.91 -37.38 5.46
CA THR A 198 30.49 -38.72 5.92
C THR A 198 31.25 -39.88 5.25
N LYS A 199 32.07 -39.61 4.23
CA LYS A 199 32.90 -40.64 3.55
C LYS A 199 34.33 -40.74 4.10
N ARG A 200 34.66 -40.03 5.18
CA ARG A 200 35.90 -40.17 5.94
C ARG A 200 35.59 -40.77 7.30
#